data_AF-A0A1J5TIB8-F1
#
_entry.id   AF-A0A1J5TIB8-F1
#
_cell.length_a   1.000
_cell.length_b   1.000
_cell.length_c   1.000
_cell.angle_alpha   90.00
_cell.angle_beta   90.00
_cell.angle_gamma   90.00
#
_symmetry.space_group_name_H-M   'P 1'
#
loop_
_entity.id
_entity.type
_entity.pdbx_description
1 polymer ?
#
loop_
_entity_poly.entity_id
_entity_poly.type
_entity_poly.pdbx_seq_one_letter_code
_entity_poly.pdbx_strand_id
1 'polypeptide(L)'
;HVANWLDKAKENEGGYSTETTFVRKSGEQFAASFKITATIIKGKHVGYCGRTRELKDVSPEDTMPDTSLLTKFISIVAITRLPFLSATWIPIIAVAIWGLNANLFEMDWILFTLVFLGGSFLHLAANTYNDYFDWTSGTDQLNNDYFLQLSGGSRAIELGLITEKKLFQLATIFLMLSGALGLAIMLSLGDERLGLLYYGLAGAFSAYFYTGTPLRLVARKGLGELLIGLNYGPLMTMGTVFAMTGVHNWDAFLFGIPLGLLTTAILWINQFPDRASDQLAGKNHLVVVLGLERASWGYLILMISAFGSLYVLYLYEIVKEGALLGLVAAPFALYLSYYVMNNYDRRELALSNWGTIGIHSFCGILMILGIQYW
;
A
#
# COMPACT_ATOMS: atom_id res chain seq x y z
N HIS A 1 21.51 12.04 6.06
CA HIS A 1 22.61 12.93 6.49
C HIS A 1 22.96 12.74 7.97
N VAL A 2 22.02 12.86 8.91
CA VAL A 2 22.28 12.73 10.36
C VAL A 2 23.00 11.43 10.77
N ALA A 3 22.55 10.26 10.29
CA ALA A 3 23.22 8.99 10.60
C ALA A 3 24.71 9.01 10.22
N ASN A 4 25.04 9.46 9.00
CA ASN A 4 26.43 9.64 8.57
C ASN A 4 27.21 10.63 9.44
N TRP A 5 26.57 11.70 9.94
CA TRP A 5 27.22 12.64 10.86
C TRP A 5 27.55 11.98 12.20
N LEU A 6 26.64 11.16 12.72
CA LEU A 6 26.81 10.40 13.97
C LEU A 6 27.90 9.32 13.84
N ASP A 7 27.94 8.61 12.72
CA ASP A 7 28.97 7.61 12.45
C ASP A 7 30.35 8.25 12.34
N LYS A 8 30.49 9.33 11.55
CA LYS A 8 31.75 10.09 11.43
C LYS A 8 32.20 10.68 12.77
N ALA A 9 31.27 11.17 13.58
CA ALA A 9 31.57 11.71 14.91
C ALA A 9 32.01 10.65 15.91
N LYS A 10 31.64 9.38 15.70
CA LYS A 10 32.08 8.25 16.50
C LYS A 10 33.48 7.78 16.13
N GLU A 11 33.85 7.91 14.87
CA GLU A 11 35.18 7.53 14.34
C GLU A 11 36.26 8.58 14.63
N ASN A 12 35.89 9.84 14.90
CA ASN A 12 36.82 10.95 15.07
C ASN A 12 36.68 11.60 16.46
N GLU A 13 37.76 11.61 17.26
CA GLU A 13 37.78 12.27 18.58
C GLU A 13 37.47 13.77 18.51
N GLY A 14 37.82 14.43 17.40
CA GLY A 14 37.50 15.84 17.14
C GLY A 14 36.03 16.09 16.78
N GLY A 15 35.24 15.04 16.58
CA GLY A 15 33.85 15.07 16.11
C GLY A 15 33.70 15.32 14.61
N TYR A 16 32.48 15.62 14.21
CA TYR A 16 32.10 16.00 12.85
C TYR A 16 31.49 17.41 12.86
N SER A 17 31.97 18.28 11.97
CA SER A 17 31.44 19.63 11.77
C SER A 17 30.89 19.79 10.36
N THR A 18 29.77 20.47 10.20
CA THR A 18 29.17 20.81 8.91
C THR A 18 28.32 22.08 9.04
N GLU A 19 27.97 22.70 7.92
CA GLU A 19 26.95 23.75 7.86
C GLU A 19 25.70 23.14 7.25
N THR A 20 24.56 23.34 7.89
CA THR A 20 23.31 22.75 7.46
C THR A 20 22.11 23.57 7.90
N THR A 21 20.99 23.38 7.22
CA THR A 21 19.72 24.02 7.55
C THR A 21 18.96 23.26 8.63
N PHE A 22 18.61 23.96 9.70
CA PHE A 22 17.73 23.47 10.75
C PHE A 22 16.35 24.11 10.64
N VAL A 23 15.36 23.43 11.22
CA VAL A 23 13.98 23.92 11.30
C VAL A 23 13.66 24.21 12.77
N ARG A 24 13.24 25.44 13.08
CA ARG A 24 12.76 25.82 14.41
C ARG A 24 11.43 25.15 14.70
N LYS A 25 11.01 25.13 15.98
CA LYS A 25 9.66 24.69 16.36
C LYS A 25 8.54 25.51 15.70
N SER A 26 8.82 26.76 15.31
CA SER A 26 7.92 27.62 14.54
C SER A 26 7.78 27.21 13.06
N GLY A 27 8.60 26.29 12.57
CA GLY A 27 8.69 25.92 11.15
C GLY A 27 9.66 26.77 10.34
N GLU A 28 10.24 27.82 10.94
CA GLU A 28 11.24 28.68 10.30
C GLU A 28 12.56 27.94 10.06
N GLN A 29 13.08 28.03 8.83
CA GLN A 29 14.37 27.46 8.47
C GLN A 29 15.49 28.47 8.75
N PHE A 30 16.63 27.99 9.28
CA PHE A 30 17.81 28.82 9.47
C PHE A 30 19.08 28.01 9.17
N ALA A 31 20.06 28.66 8.54
CA ALA A 31 21.38 28.08 8.33
C ALA A 31 22.14 28.04 9.66
N ALA A 32 22.83 26.94 9.93
CA ALA A 32 23.65 26.83 11.13
C ALA A 32 24.91 26.01 10.89
N SER A 33 26.00 26.44 11.52
CA SER A 33 27.16 25.59 11.74
C SER A 33 26.85 24.62 12.88
N PHE A 34 27.00 23.34 12.61
CA PHE A 34 26.73 22.24 13.53
C PHE A 34 27.99 21.40 13.74
N LYS A 35 28.36 21.20 15.00
CA LYS A 35 29.41 20.27 15.40
C LYS A 35 28.84 19.21 16.34
N ILE A 36 29.12 17.95 16.05
CA ILE A 36 28.72 16.82 16.89
C ILE A 36 29.95 15.99 17.28
N THR A 37 30.07 15.65 18.56
CA THR A 37 31.14 14.81 19.10
C THR A 37 30.55 13.61 19.82
N ALA A 38 31.12 12.42 19.61
CA ALA A 38 30.75 11.25 20.42
C ALA A 38 31.23 11.44 21.86
N THR A 39 30.38 11.05 22.81
CA THR A 39 30.66 11.06 24.24
C THR A 39 31.09 9.67 24.64
N ILE A 40 32.35 9.53 25.07
CA ILE A 40 32.96 8.26 25.45
C ILE A 40 33.31 8.32 26.94
N ILE A 41 32.76 7.40 27.73
CA ILE A 41 33.06 7.26 29.16
C ILE A 41 33.66 5.87 29.37
N LYS A 42 34.90 5.81 29.90
CA LYS A 42 35.63 4.56 30.16
C LYS A 42 35.70 3.63 28.93
N GLY A 43 35.95 4.20 27.75
CA GLY A 43 36.04 3.46 26.49
C GLY A 43 34.69 2.99 25.91
N LYS A 44 33.56 3.30 26.56
CA LYS A 44 32.22 3.02 26.02
C LYS A 44 31.56 4.28 25.50
N HIS A 45 31.03 4.20 24.28
CA HIS A 45 30.20 5.24 23.70
C HIS A 45 28.87 5.30 24.45
N VAL A 46 28.53 6.47 25.00
CA VAL A 46 27.32 6.68 25.82
C VAL A 46 26.35 7.70 25.23
N GLY A 47 26.70 8.37 24.13
CA GLY A 47 25.84 9.34 23.46
C GLY A 47 26.62 10.37 22.65
N TYR A 48 25.96 11.45 22.26
CA TYR A 48 26.56 12.53 21.46
C TYR A 48 26.32 13.89 22.10
N CYS A 49 27.24 14.82 21.88
CA CYS A 49 27.09 16.23 22.23
C CYS A 49 27.10 17.07 20.96
N GLY A 50 26.02 17.79 20.70
CA GLY A 50 25.87 18.69 19.56
C GLY A 50 26.00 20.16 19.98
N ARG A 51 26.73 20.95 19.19
CA ARG A 51 26.76 22.42 19.28
C ARG A 51 26.28 23.00 17.96
N THR A 52 25.23 23.82 18.03
CA THR A 52 24.65 24.52 16.89
C THR A 52 24.87 26.02 17.04
N ARG A 53 25.38 26.66 15.99
CA ARG A 53 25.54 28.13 15.89
C ARG A 53 24.86 28.61 14.62
N GLU A 54 23.84 29.43 14.79
CA GLU A 54 23.13 30.07 13.68
C GLU A 54 24.06 30.99 12.86
N LEU A 55 23.94 30.88 11.54
CA LEU A 55 24.65 31.68 10.54
C LEU A 55 23.67 32.74 10.02
N LYS A 56 23.74 33.96 10.55
CA LYS A 56 22.76 35.02 10.25
C LYS A 56 22.84 35.55 8.82
N ASP A 57 24.01 35.43 8.19
CA ASP A 57 24.30 36.00 6.87
C ASP A 57 24.29 34.94 5.75
N VAL A 58 23.83 33.72 6.04
CA VAL A 58 23.80 32.59 5.09
C VAL A 58 22.34 32.17 4.87
N SER A 59 21.94 32.04 3.61
CA SER A 59 20.58 31.57 3.30
C SER A 59 20.43 30.10 3.71
N PRO A 60 19.29 29.68 4.28
CA PRO A 60 18.98 28.26 4.49
C PRO A 60 19.02 27.43 3.21
N GLU A 61 18.87 28.03 2.04
CA GLU A 61 18.94 27.32 0.76
C GLU A 61 20.38 26.91 0.43
N ASP A 62 21.36 27.74 0.77
CA ASP A 62 22.79 27.52 0.48
C ASP A 62 23.40 26.39 1.31
N THR A 63 22.81 26.09 2.46
CA THR A 63 23.26 25.03 3.38
C THR A 63 22.30 23.85 3.46
N MET A 64 21.28 23.81 2.59
CA MET A 64 20.35 22.69 2.52
C MET A 64 21.10 21.44 2.04
N PRO A 65 21.01 20.30 2.75
CA PRO A 65 21.68 19.07 2.31
C PRO A 65 21.18 18.63 0.93
N ASP A 66 22.11 18.34 0.03
CA ASP A 66 21.78 17.76 -1.27
C ASP A 66 21.10 16.40 -1.11
N THR A 67 19.92 16.27 -1.70
CA THR A 67 19.22 15.00 -1.78
C THR A 67 19.55 14.30 -3.09
N SER A 68 20.18 13.13 -2.99
CA SER A 68 20.49 12.31 -4.16
C SER A 68 19.20 11.91 -4.91
N LEU A 69 19.33 11.62 -6.22
CA LEU A 69 18.20 11.10 -7.01
C LEU A 69 17.61 9.81 -6.41
N LEU A 70 18.47 8.95 -5.85
CA LEU A 70 18.05 7.74 -5.16
C LEU A 70 17.20 8.06 -3.92
N THR A 71 17.62 9.04 -3.11
CA THR A 71 16.84 9.49 -1.94
C THR A 71 15.48 10.01 -2.36
N LYS A 72 15.41 10.83 -3.42
CA LYS A 72 14.15 11.34 -3.96
C LYS A 72 13.24 10.21 -4.43
N PHE A 73 13.80 9.21 -5.12
CA PHE A 73 13.06 8.03 -5.56
C PHE A 73 12.53 7.22 -4.37
N ILE A 74 13.36 6.95 -3.36
CA ILE A 74 12.95 6.25 -2.14
C ILE A 74 11.82 7.02 -1.43
N SER A 75 11.89 8.36 -1.37
CA SER A 75 10.82 9.17 -0.81
C SER A 75 9.51 9.00 -1.59
N ILE A 76 9.54 8.97 -2.93
CA ILE A 76 8.34 8.72 -3.75
C ILE A 76 7.78 7.32 -3.45
N VAL A 77 8.64 6.30 -3.40
CA VAL A 77 8.25 4.92 -3.07
C VAL A 77 7.57 4.85 -1.71
N ALA A 78 8.11 5.55 -0.71
CA ALA A 78 7.54 5.62 0.63
C ALA A 78 6.20 6.37 0.65
N ILE A 79 6.16 7.60 0.13
CA ILE A 79 4.96 8.47 0.10
C ILE A 79 3.78 7.76 -0.58
N THR A 80 4.03 7.08 -1.70
CA THR A 80 2.97 6.47 -2.51
C THR A 80 2.68 5.03 -2.14
N ARG A 81 3.47 4.45 -1.22
CA ARG A 81 3.43 3.04 -0.84
C ARG A 81 3.51 2.12 -2.07
N LEU A 82 4.42 2.46 -2.99
CA LEU A 82 4.55 1.86 -4.33
C LEU A 82 4.55 0.31 -4.35
N PRO A 83 5.21 -0.40 -3.39
CA PRO A 83 5.23 -1.87 -3.41
C PRO A 83 3.83 -2.53 -3.30
N PHE A 84 2.83 -1.84 -2.75
CA PHE A 84 1.47 -2.35 -2.67
C PHE A 84 0.78 -2.43 -4.04
N LEU A 85 1.32 -1.79 -5.10
CA LEU A 85 0.81 -1.94 -6.46
C LEU A 85 0.78 -3.39 -6.96
N SER A 86 1.53 -4.30 -6.35
CA SER A 86 1.39 -5.74 -6.58
C SER A 86 -0.05 -6.24 -6.42
N ALA A 87 -0.82 -5.69 -5.49
CA ALA A 87 -2.26 -5.98 -5.30
C ALA A 87 -3.14 -5.51 -6.47
N THR A 88 -2.63 -4.65 -7.35
CA THR A 88 -3.31 -4.21 -8.58
C THR A 88 -2.78 -4.90 -9.82
N TRP A 89 -1.46 -4.97 -9.94
CA TRP A 89 -0.80 -5.53 -11.13
C TRP A 89 -1.13 -6.99 -11.32
N ILE A 90 -1.14 -7.77 -10.24
CA ILE A 90 -1.37 -9.21 -10.31
C ILE A 90 -2.79 -9.53 -10.79
N PRO A 91 -3.88 -8.99 -10.20
CA PRO A 91 -5.23 -9.20 -10.73
C PRO A 91 -5.41 -8.78 -12.18
N ILE A 92 -4.89 -7.61 -12.58
CA ILE A 92 -4.99 -7.10 -13.96
C ILE A 92 -4.28 -8.05 -14.94
N ILE A 93 -3.04 -8.44 -14.64
CA ILE A 93 -2.26 -9.34 -15.49
C ILE A 93 -2.90 -10.74 -15.53
N ALA A 94 -3.32 -11.26 -14.38
CA ALA A 94 -3.92 -12.58 -14.26
C ALA A 94 -5.22 -12.70 -15.07
N VAL A 95 -6.13 -11.73 -14.94
CA VAL A 95 -7.37 -11.76 -15.72
C VAL A 95 -7.15 -11.48 -17.20
N ALA A 96 -6.13 -10.67 -17.55
CA ALA A 96 -5.82 -10.43 -18.96
C ALA A 96 -5.34 -11.71 -19.64
N ILE A 97 -4.43 -12.45 -19.00
CA ILE A 97 -3.92 -13.74 -19.50
C ILE A 97 -5.02 -14.79 -19.53
N TRP A 98 -5.87 -14.84 -18.49
CA TRP A 98 -7.06 -15.69 -18.48
C TRP A 98 -8.00 -15.37 -19.65
N GLY A 99 -8.30 -14.09 -19.88
CA GLY A 99 -9.19 -13.63 -20.95
C GLY A 99 -8.66 -13.94 -22.35
N LEU A 100 -7.33 -13.84 -22.56
CA LEU A 100 -6.68 -14.28 -23.79
C LEU A 100 -6.86 -15.79 -24.01
N ASN A 101 -6.62 -16.60 -22.98
CA ASN A 101 -6.75 -18.06 -23.07
C ASN A 101 -8.21 -18.52 -23.23
N ALA A 102 -9.16 -17.73 -22.72
CA ALA A 102 -10.59 -17.92 -22.92
C ALA A 102 -11.11 -17.34 -24.25
N ASN A 103 -10.22 -16.80 -25.11
CA ASN A 103 -10.56 -16.17 -26.39
C ASN A 103 -11.60 -15.03 -26.26
N LEU A 104 -11.57 -14.28 -25.16
CA LEU A 104 -12.48 -13.14 -24.95
C LEU A 104 -12.08 -11.92 -25.78
N PHE A 105 -10.79 -11.77 -26.07
CA PHE A 105 -10.23 -10.67 -26.87
C PHE A 105 -8.84 -11.04 -27.40
N GLU A 106 -8.36 -10.27 -28.38
CA GLU A 106 -6.94 -10.25 -28.77
C GLU A 106 -6.20 -9.15 -28.00
N MET A 107 -4.89 -9.32 -27.79
CA MET A 107 -4.12 -8.37 -27.01
C MET A 107 -3.86 -7.07 -27.78
N ASP A 108 -4.57 -6.01 -27.41
CA ASP A 108 -4.18 -4.62 -27.72
C ASP A 108 -3.28 -4.08 -26.60
N TRP A 109 -1.98 -3.99 -26.88
CA TRP A 109 -0.98 -3.51 -25.93
C TRP A 109 -1.17 -2.04 -25.53
N ILE A 110 -1.75 -1.20 -26.39
CA ILE A 110 -2.02 0.20 -26.07
C ILE A 110 -3.16 0.23 -25.05
N LEU A 111 -4.27 -0.45 -25.35
CA LEU A 111 -5.42 -0.50 -24.46
C LEU A 111 -5.07 -1.13 -23.11
N PHE A 112 -4.33 -2.25 -23.12
CA PHE A 112 -3.84 -2.90 -21.90
C PHE A 112 -2.96 -1.96 -21.07
N THR A 113 -2.07 -1.20 -21.72
CA THR A 113 -1.22 -0.21 -21.01
C THR A 113 -2.06 0.88 -20.35
N LEU A 114 -3.11 1.38 -21.03
CA LEU A 114 -4.04 2.35 -20.44
C LEU A 114 -4.77 1.76 -19.22
N VAL A 115 -5.25 0.52 -19.30
CA VAL A 115 -5.92 -0.18 -18.18
C VAL A 115 -4.96 -0.37 -17.02
N PHE A 116 -3.76 -0.86 -17.28
CA PHE A 116 -2.74 -1.13 -16.28
C PHE A 116 -2.29 0.14 -15.54
N LEU A 117 -2.02 1.22 -16.28
CA LEU A 117 -1.66 2.52 -15.70
C LEU A 117 -2.86 3.18 -15.01
N GLY A 118 -4.06 3.08 -15.58
CA GLY A 118 -5.29 3.62 -15.02
C GLY A 118 -5.61 3.01 -13.64
N GLY A 119 -5.54 1.68 -13.53
CA GLY A 119 -5.68 0.96 -12.26
C GLY A 119 -4.56 1.29 -11.28
N SER A 120 -3.31 1.39 -11.76
CA SER A 120 -2.17 1.76 -10.91
C SER A 120 -2.32 3.16 -10.31
N PHE A 121 -2.67 4.16 -11.11
CA PHE A 121 -2.89 5.52 -10.60
C PHE A 121 -4.09 5.59 -9.65
N LEU A 122 -5.14 4.80 -9.88
CA LEU A 122 -6.27 4.75 -8.95
C LEU A 122 -5.86 4.19 -7.58
N HIS A 123 -5.03 3.15 -7.55
CA HIS A 123 -4.46 2.63 -6.31
C HIS A 123 -3.54 3.66 -5.65
N LEU A 124 -2.63 4.31 -6.41
CA LEU A 124 -1.76 5.34 -5.84
C LEU A 124 -2.58 6.50 -5.23
N ALA A 125 -3.67 6.90 -5.87
CA ALA A 125 -4.62 7.86 -5.31
C ALA A 125 -5.22 7.35 -3.99
N ALA A 126 -5.69 6.10 -3.94
CA ALA A 126 -6.27 5.49 -2.73
C ALA A 126 -5.28 5.46 -1.56
N ASN A 127 -4.04 5.02 -1.78
CA ASN A 127 -3.00 5.00 -0.74
C ASN A 127 -2.68 6.41 -0.25
N THR A 128 -2.55 7.37 -1.16
CA THR A 128 -2.19 8.74 -0.83
C THR A 128 -3.34 9.48 -0.11
N TYR A 129 -4.59 9.24 -0.51
CA TYR A 129 -5.77 9.74 0.21
C TYR A 129 -5.90 9.09 1.59
N ASN A 130 -5.62 7.79 1.71
CA ASN A 130 -5.64 7.10 3.00
C ASN A 130 -4.71 7.79 4.01
N ASP A 131 -3.45 8.01 3.65
CA ASP A 131 -2.48 8.69 4.52
C ASP A 131 -2.89 10.15 4.82
N TYR A 132 -3.43 10.89 3.84
CA TYR A 132 -3.93 12.25 4.08
C TYR A 132 -5.09 12.28 5.09
N PHE A 133 -6.06 11.38 4.96
CA PHE A 133 -7.23 11.35 5.84
C PHE A 133 -6.92 10.75 7.21
N ASP A 134 -6.01 9.78 7.31
CA ASP A 134 -5.56 9.25 8.60
C ASP A 134 -4.77 10.34 9.37
N TRP A 135 -3.94 11.13 8.70
CA TRP A 135 -3.27 12.32 9.28
C TRP A 135 -4.26 13.38 9.76
N THR A 136 -5.19 13.81 8.90
CA THR A 136 -6.13 14.91 9.23
C THR A 136 -7.18 14.50 10.27
N SER A 137 -7.48 13.21 10.40
CA SER A 137 -8.40 12.69 11.43
C SER A 137 -7.75 12.49 12.80
N GLY A 138 -6.44 12.70 12.93
CA GLY A 138 -5.71 12.48 14.19
C GLY A 138 -5.23 11.05 14.41
N THR A 139 -5.48 10.13 13.46
CA THR A 139 -5.22 8.70 13.62
C THR A 139 -3.71 8.43 13.68
N ASP A 140 -2.95 9.06 12.79
CA ASP A 140 -1.50 8.88 12.67
C ASP A 140 -0.77 9.41 13.92
N GLN A 141 -1.16 10.59 14.44
CA GLN A 141 -0.55 11.19 15.62
C GLN A 141 -0.82 10.41 16.92
N LEU A 142 -1.86 9.57 16.93
CA LEU A 142 -2.15 8.65 18.04
C LEU A 142 -1.31 7.36 17.94
N ASN A 143 -0.79 7.02 16.76
CA ASN A 143 0.08 5.86 16.53
C ASN A 143 1.51 6.14 16.99
N ASN A 144 1.69 6.24 18.31
CA ASN A 144 2.99 6.44 18.95
C ASN A 144 3.81 5.15 19.13
N ASP A 145 3.25 4.01 18.70
CA ASP A 145 3.96 2.74 18.71
C ASP A 145 5.02 2.68 17.59
N TYR A 146 5.99 1.79 17.79
CA TYR A 146 7.21 1.69 17.01
C TYR A 146 6.95 1.55 15.50
N PHE A 147 7.83 2.14 14.67
CA PHE A 147 7.74 2.07 13.21
C PHE A 147 7.79 0.61 12.71
N LEU A 148 6.67 0.11 12.22
CA LEU A 148 6.59 -1.08 11.39
C LEU A 148 6.40 -0.61 9.95
N GLN A 149 7.31 -0.97 9.05
CA GLN A 149 7.33 -0.48 7.65
C GLN A 149 6.01 -0.70 6.86
N LEU A 150 5.14 -1.59 7.32
CA LEU A 150 3.91 -1.98 6.63
C LEU A 150 2.62 -1.58 7.36
N SER A 151 2.70 -1.05 8.59
CA SER A 151 1.54 -0.58 9.36
C SER A 151 1.73 0.89 9.79
N GLY A 152 0.64 1.59 10.10
CA GLY A 152 0.66 3.01 10.47
C GLY A 152 0.91 3.97 9.31
N GLY A 153 0.46 3.64 8.10
CA GLY A 153 0.58 4.50 6.91
C GLY A 153 2.00 4.62 6.35
N SER A 154 2.22 5.54 5.40
CA SER A 154 3.60 5.85 4.94
C SER A 154 4.42 6.65 5.96
N ARG A 155 3.76 7.25 6.96
CA ARG A 155 4.34 8.25 7.88
C ARG A 155 5.00 9.45 7.17
N ALA A 156 4.66 9.69 5.90
CA ALA A 156 5.38 10.66 5.08
C ALA A 156 5.24 12.11 5.58
N ILE A 157 4.10 12.49 6.15
CA ILE A 157 3.91 13.82 6.75
C ILE A 157 4.69 13.91 8.08
N GLU A 158 4.63 12.88 8.92
CA GLU A 158 5.32 12.81 10.22
C GLU A 158 6.84 12.88 10.08
N LEU A 159 7.37 12.22 9.03
CA LEU A 159 8.78 12.25 8.67
C LEU A 159 9.18 13.52 7.91
N GLY A 160 8.25 14.44 7.65
CA GLY A 160 8.50 15.69 6.94
C GLY A 160 8.86 15.52 5.45
N LEU A 161 8.56 14.36 4.86
CA LEU A 161 8.85 14.07 3.44
C LEU A 161 7.93 14.85 2.49
N ILE A 162 6.72 15.15 2.93
CA ILE A 162 5.71 15.87 2.16
C ILE A 162 4.78 16.65 3.09
N THR A 163 4.30 17.81 2.66
CA THR A 163 3.31 18.59 3.43
C THR A 163 1.91 18.07 3.18
N GLU A 164 1.01 18.28 4.15
CA GLU A 164 -0.42 17.91 4.06
C GLU A 164 -1.05 18.38 2.74
N LYS A 165 -0.88 19.67 2.39
CA LYS A 165 -1.41 20.24 1.14
C LYS A 165 -0.87 19.53 -0.11
N LYS A 166 0.43 19.22 -0.13
CA LYS A 166 1.06 18.52 -1.27
C LYS A 166 0.60 17.07 -1.37
N LEU A 167 0.36 16.40 -0.24
CA LEU A 167 -0.13 15.02 -0.24
C LEU A 167 -1.55 14.94 -0.83
N PHE A 168 -2.45 15.83 -0.42
CA PHE A 168 -3.80 15.91 -1.01
C PHE A 168 -3.78 16.22 -2.50
N GLN A 169 -2.91 17.16 -2.93
CA GLN A 169 -2.73 17.48 -4.33
C GLN A 169 -2.20 16.27 -5.12
N LEU A 170 -1.23 15.55 -4.59
CA LEU A 170 -0.67 14.34 -5.21
C LEU A 170 -1.73 13.25 -5.38
N ALA A 171 -2.51 12.97 -4.33
CA ALA A 171 -3.62 12.01 -4.40
C ALA A 171 -4.63 12.39 -5.49
N THR A 172 -4.99 13.68 -5.56
CA THR A 172 -5.92 14.21 -6.55
C THR A 172 -5.35 14.14 -7.97
N ILE A 173 -4.05 14.42 -8.16
CA ILE A 173 -3.38 14.27 -9.46
C ILE A 173 -3.44 12.82 -9.92
N PHE A 174 -3.14 11.84 -9.07
CA PHE A 174 -3.26 10.44 -9.43
C PHE A 174 -4.70 10.04 -9.80
N LEU A 175 -5.69 10.51 -9.05
CA LEU A 175 -7.09 10.27 -9.38
C LEU A 175 -7.47 10.87 -10.75
N MET A 176 -7.02 12.09 -11.05
CA MET A 176 -7.26 12.75 -12.33
C MET A 176 -6.54 12.05 -13.49
N LEU A 177 -5.31 11.56 -13.28
CA LEU A 177 -4.59 10.76 -14.28
C LEU A 177 -5.32 9.45 -14.56
N SER A 178 -5.78 8.74 -13.52
CA SER A 178 -6.61 7.54 -13.68
C SER A 178 -7.89 7.84 -14.46
N GLY A 179 -8.60 8.92 -14.11
CA GLY A 179 -9.79 9.37 -14.83
C GLY A 179 -9.53 9.71 -16.30
N ALA A 180 -8.43 10.41 -16.60
CA ALA A 180 -8.04 10.74 -17.96
C ALA A 180 -7.75 9.48 -18.80
N LEU A 181 -7.06 8.49 -18.23
CA LEU A 181 -6.84 7.20 -18.89
C LEU A 181 -8.15 6.42 -19.07
N GLY A 182 -9.05 6.45 -18.08
CA GLY A 182 -10.40 5.88 -18.19
C GLY A 182 -11.20 6.52 -19.34
N LEU A 183 -11.16 7.85 -19.47
CA LEU A 183 -11.79 8.56 -20.59
C LEU A 183 -11.16 8.17 -21.94
N ALA A 184 -9.85 7.96 -21.99
CA ALA A 184 -9.18 7.48 -23.20
C ALA A 184 -9.63 6.05 -23.58
N ILE A 185 -9.74 5.13 -22.61
CA ILE A 185 -10.29 3.78 -22.80
C ILE A 185 -11.73 3.85 -23.30
N MET A 186 -12.56 4.74 -22.77
CA MET A 186 -13.94 4.91 -23.23
C MET A 186 -14.07 5.20 -24.73
N LEU A 187 -13.03 5.76 -25.36
CA LEU A 187 -13.03 6.02 -26.81
C LEU A 187 -12.95 4.74 -27.65
N SER A 188 -12.41 3.64 -27.11
CA SER A 188 -12.32 2.34 -27.82
C SER A 188 -13.57 1.46 -27.64
N LEU A 189 -14.48 1.83 -26.72
CA LEU A 189 -15.61 0.98 -26.31
C LEU A 189 -16.93 1.24 -27.06
N GLY A 190 -16.97 2.18 -28.01
CA GLY A 190 -18.17 2.47 -28.80
C GLY A 190 -19.39 2.83 -27.95
N ASP A 191 -20.50 2.12 -28.13
CA ASP A 191 -21.75 2.38 -27.40
C ASP A 191 -21.70 1.94 -25.92
N GLU A 192 -20.86 0.96 -25.60
CA GLU A 192 -20.72 0.41 -24.23
C GLU A 192 -19.87 1.30 -23.33
N ARG A 193 -19.28 2.39 -23.85
CA ARG A 193 -18.32 3.24 -23.13
C ARG A 193 -18.78 3.68 -21.73
N LEU A 194 -20.08 3.92 -21.54
CA LEU A 194 -20.62 4.37 -20.25
C LEU A 194 -20.55 3.29 -19.17
N GLY A 195 -20.51 2.00 -19.53
CA GLY A 195 -20.35 0.91 -18.57
C GLY A 195 -19.01 0.96 -17.83
N LEU A 196 -17.97 1.58 -18.41
CA LEU A 196 -16.67 1.73 -17.75
C LEU A 196 -16.77 2.66 -16.52
N LEU A 197 -17.73 3.60 -16.53
CA LEU A 197 -17.95 4.51 -15.42
C LEU A 197 -18.35 3.78 -14.14
N TYR A 198 -18.97 2.59 -14.22
CA TYR A 198 -19.30 1.83 -13.01
C TYR A 198 -18.04 1.46 -12.22
N TYR A 199 -17.00 0.99 -12.89
CA TYR A 199 -15.73 0.61 -12.25
C TYR A 199 -14.91 1.84 -11.85
N GLY A 200 -14.82 2.84 -12.74
CA GLY A 200 -14.09 4.07 -12.47
C GLY A 200 -14.68 4.85 -11.28
N LEU A 201 -16.00 5.01 -11.23
CA LEU A 201 -16.68 5.70 -10.14
C LEU A 201 -16.66 4.87 -8.85
N ALA A 202 -16.83 3.55 -8.91
CA ALA A 202 -16.73 2.70 -7.72
C ALA A 202 -15.32 2.77 -7.11
N GLY A 203 -14.28 2.72 -7.94
CA GLY A 203 -12.90 2.84 -7.49
C GLY A 203 -12.56 4.24 -6.98
N ALA A 204 -13.01 5.31 -7.66
CA ALA A 204 -12.82 6.69 -7.19
C ALA A 204 -13.56 6.98 -5.86
N PHE A 205 -14.81 6.51 -5.76
CA PHE A 205 -15.61 6.57 -4.54
C PHE A 205 -14.88 5.85 -3.40
N SER A 206 -14.38 4.65 -3.66
CA SER A 206 -13.64 3.86 -2.67
C SER A 206 -12.34 4.54 -2.26
N ALA A 207 -11.53 5.01 -3.21
CA ALA A 207 -10.26 5.69 -2.94
C ALA A 207 -10.43 6.89 -2.00
N TYR A 208 -11.50 7.67 -2.18
CA TYR A 208 -11.77 8.84 -1.34
C TYR A 208 -12.47 8.48 -0.02
N PHE A 209 -13.61 7.78 -0.08
CA PHE A 209 -14.49 7.56 1.07
C PHE A 209 -14.10 6.37 1.94
N TYR A 210 -13.11 5.56 1.54
CA TYR A 210 -12.56 4.51 2.39
C TYR A 210 -12.12 5.10 3.75
N THR A 211 -11.34 6.18 3.74
CA THR A 211 -10.94 6.90 4.97
C THR A 211 -11.59 8.28 5.08
N GLY A 212 -11.93 8.92 3.96
CA GLY A 212 -12.49 10.27 3.93
C GLY A 212 -13.90 10.40 4.51
N THR A 213 -14.15 11.53 5.16
CA THR A 213 -15.48 11.92 5.68
C THR A 213 -16.43 12.34 4.55
N PRO A 214 -17.76 12.20 4.73
CA PRO A 214 -18.46 11.78 5.95
C PRO A 214 -18.60 10.25 6.11
N LEU A 215 -18.30 9.47 5.07
CA LEU A 215 -18.58 8.03 5.10
C LEU A 215 -17.57 7.25 5.93
N ARG A 216 -16.25 7.48 5.74
CA ARG A 216 -15.14 6.82 6.45
C ARG A 216 -15.39 5.31 6.58
N LEU A 217 -15.49 4.62 5.43
CA LEU A 217 -15.95 3.23 5.32
C LEU A 217 -15.09 2.23 6.12
N VAL A 218 -13.80 2.52 6.28
CA VAL A 218 -12.87 1.76 7.14
C VAL A 218 -13.34 1.71 8.60
N ALA A 219 -14.09 2.70 9.08
CA ALA A 219 -14.61 2.76 10.45
C ALA A 219 -15.99 2.10 10.62
N ARG A 220 -16.48 1.35 9.62
CA ARG A 220 -17.86 0.82 9.57
C ARG A 220 -17.92 -0.70 9.73
N LYS A 221 -17.17 -1.25 10.69
CA LYS A 221 -17.32 -2.63 11.19
C LYS A 221 -17.35 -3.71 10.09
N GLY A 222 -16.42 -3.64 9.13
CA GLY A 222 -16.27 -4.65 8.06
C GLY A 222 -16.52 -4.13 6.65
N LEU A 223 -17.14 -2.97 6.51
CA LEU A 223 -17.41 -2.42 5.18
C LEU A 223 -16.12 -2.03 4.44
N GLY A 224 -15.09 -1.58 5.15
CA GLY A 224 -13.79 -1.28 4.56
C GLY A 224 -13.11 -2.53 4.00
N GLU A 225 -13.09 -3.60 4.76
CA GLU A 225 -12.51 -4.89 4.37
C GLU A 225 -13.24 -5.49 3.16
N LEU A 226 -14.58 -5.46 3.18
CA LEU A 226 -15.40 -5.88 2.05
C LEU A 226 -15.09 -5.05 0.80
N LEU A 227 -15.01 -3.73 0.94
CA LEU A 227 -14.75 -2.81 -0.16
C LEU A 227 -13.36 -3.07 -0.79
N ILE A 228 -12.34 -3.32 0.02
CA ILE A 228 -11.00 -3.65 -0.45
C ILE A 228 -11.00 -4.99 -1.18
N GLY A 229 -11.65 -6.02 -0.64
CA GLY A 229 -11.79 -7.31 -1.33
C GLY A 229 -12.48 -7.19 -2.69
N LEU A 230 -13.55 -6.40 -2.78
CA LEU A 230 -14.27 -6.16 -4.03
C LEU A 230 -13.42 -5.37 -5.04
N ASN A 231 -12.78 -4.28 -4.60
CA ASN A 231 -12.03 -3.41 -5.50
C ASN A 231 -10.78 -4.07 -6.07
N TYR A 232 -10.01 -4.81 -5.27
CA TYR A 232 -8.75 -5.41 -5.70
C TYR A 232 -8.88 -6.83 -6.25
N GLY A 233 -10.10 -7.35 -6.29
CA GLY A 233 -10.42 -8.61 -6.92
C GLY A 233 -11.54 -8.43 -7.94
N PRO A 234 -12.80 -8.79 -7.62
CA PRO A 234 -13.89 -8.87 -8.58
C PRO A 234 -14.12 -7.65 -9.46
N LEU A 235 -14.10 -6.43 -8.90
CA LEU A 235 -14.34 -5.22 -9.68
C LEU A 235 -13.15 -4.86 -10.58
N MET A 236 -11.92 -5.11 -10.12
CA MET A 236 -10.72 -4.87 -10.91
C MET A 236 -10.57 -5.87 -12.04
N THR A 237 -10.87 -7.14 -11.79
CA THR A 237 -10.78 -8.18 -12.82
C THR A 237 -11.90 -8.03 -13.86
N MET A 238 -13.14 -7.84 -13.43
CA MET A 238 -14.27 -7.58 -14.31
C MET A 238 -14.11 -6.24 -15.06
N GLY A 239 -13.64 -5.19 -14.38
CA GLY A 239 -13.38 -3.88 -14.99
C GLY A 239 -12.26 -3.93 -16.03
N THR A 240 -11.24 -4.76 -15.81
CA THR A 240 -10.17 -5.00 -16.79
C THR A 240 -10.74 -5.67 -18.04
N VAL A 241 -11.52 -6.74 -17.90
CA VAL A 241 -12.15 -7.41 -19.05
C VAL A 241 -13.13 -6.47 -19.75
N PHE A 242 -13.94 -5.71 -19.01
CA PHE A 242 -14.84 -4.72 -19.58
C PHE A 242 -14.08 -3.66 -20.39
N ALA A 243 -12.98 -3.13 -19.85
CA ALA A 243 -12.17 -2.14 -20.55
C ALA A 243 -11.55 -2.67 -21.85
N MET A 244 -11.28 -3.98 -21.93
CA MET A 244 -10.71 -4.63 -23.11
C MET A 244 -11.77 -5.09 -24.14
N THR A 245 -13.02 -5.30 -23.72
CA THR A 245 -14.05 -5.98 -24.53
C THR A 245 -15.37 -5.22 -24.70
N GLY A 246 -15.68 -4.28 -23.80
CA GLY A 246 -17.01 -3.68 -23.65
C GLY A 246 -18.05 -4.59 -22.98
N VAL A 247 -17.68 -5.78 -22.50
CA VAL A 247 -18.63 -6.77 -21.96
C VAL A 247 -18.48 -6.95 -20.46
N HIS A 248 -19.60 -6.90 -19.75
CA HIS A 248 -19.69 -7.23 -18.33
C HIS A 248 -19.59 -8.75 -18.12
N ASN A 249 -18.38 -9.26 -17.89
CA ASN A 249 -18.12 -10.69 -17.75
C ASN A 249 -18.15 -11.15 -16.26
N TRP A 250 -19.14 -11.96 -15.89
CA TRP A 250 -19.28 -12.45 -14.51
C TRP A 250 -18.22 -13.50 -14.11
N ASP A 251 -17.70 -14.26 -15.06
CA ASP A 251 -16.60 -15.19 -14.79
C ASP A 251 -15.33 -14.41 -14.40
N ALA A 252 -15.09 -13.25 -15.04
CA ALA A 252 -14.02 -12.33 -14.65
C ALA A 252 -14.24 -11.74 -13.24
N PHE A 253 -15.49 -11.47 -12.86
CA PHE A 253 -15.82 -11.06 -11.49
C PHE A 253 -15.48 -12.16 -10.47
N LEU A 254 -15.92 -13.40 -10.75
CA LEU A 254 -15.64 -14.56 -9.89
C LEU A 254 -14.14 -14.88 -9.84
N PHE A 255 -13.44 -14.76 -10.97
CA PHE A 255 -11.98 -14.93 -11.09
C PHE A 255 -11.19 -14.04 -10.12
N GLY A 256 -11.71 -12.84 -9.83
CA GLY A 256 -11.07 -11.90 -8.91
C GLY A 256 -11.21 -12.26 -7.43
N ILE A 257 -12.15 -13.14 -7.04
CA ILE A 257 -12.44 -13.44 -5.63
C ILE A 257 -11.21 -13.93 -4.85
N PRO A 258 -10.42 -14.92 -5.31
CA PRO A 258 -9.24 -15.39 -4.58
C PRO A 258 -8.24 -14.27 -4.32
N LEU A 259 -7.96 -13.44 -5.34
CA LEU A 259 -6.98 -12.35 -5.26
C LEU A 259 -7.48 -11.19 -4.39
N GLY A 260 -8.79 -10.89 -4.45
CA GLY A 260 -9.44 -9.91 -3.57
C GLY A 260 -9.41 -10.33 -2.10
N LEU A 261 -9.65 -11.61 -1.81
CA LEU A 261 -9.55 -12.17 -0.45
C LEU A 261 -8.11 -12.11 0.08
N LEU A 262 -7.12 -12.45 -0.76
CA LEU A 262 -5.71 -12.32 -0.39
C LEU A 262 -5.30 -10.85 -0.16
N THR A 263 -5.81 -9.92 -0.96
CA THR A 263 -5.60 -8.47 -0.73
C THR A 263 -6.27 -8.00 0.56
N THR A 264 -7.47 -8.52 0.86
CA THR A 264 -8.14 -8.26 2.14
C THR A 264 -7.32 -8.81 3.30
N ALA A 265 -6.66 -9.96 3.15
CA ALA A 265 -5.76 -10.50 4.17
C ALA A 265 -4.53 -9.60 4.39
N ILE A 266 -3.99 -8.95 3.35
CA ILE A 266 -2.91 -7.94 3.47
C ILE A 266 -3.39 -6.77 4.34
N LEU A 267 -4.58 -6.22 4.05
CA LEU A 267 -5.16 -5.17 4.90
C LEU A 267 -5.37 -5.68 6.33
N TRP A 268 -5.96 -6.86 6.47
CA TRP A 268 -6.35 -7.44 7.75
C TRP A 268 -5.16 -7.59 8.69
N ILE A 269 -4.03 -8.10 8.20
CA ILE A 269 -2.84 -8.27 9.04
C ILE A 269 -2.19 -6.93 9.39
N ASN A 270 -2.22 -5.95 8.46
CA ASN A 270 -1.70 -4.61 8.71
C ASN A 270 -2.49 -3.85 9.79
N GLN A 271 -3.75 -4.23 10.03
CA GLN A 271 -4.59 -3.65 11.08
C GLN A 271 -4.29 -4.19 12.50
N PHE A 272 -3.53 -5.27 12.65
CA PHE A 272 -3.25 -5.84 13.98
C PHE A 272 -2.36 -4.92 14.82
N PRO A 273 -1.20 -4.44 14.32
CA PRO A 273 -0.35 -3.55 15.10
C PRO A 273 -1.03 -2.22 15.44
N ASP A 274 -1.89 -1.72 14.54
CA ASP A 274 -2.53 -0.41 14.68
C ASP A 274 -3.84 -0.47 15.50
N ARG A 275 -4.26 -1.65 15.97
CA ARG A 275 -5.57 -1.87 16.62
C ARG A 275 -5.82 -0.93 17.80
N ALA A 276 -4.80 -0.64 18.60
CA ALA A 276 -4.94 0.25 19.77
C ALA A 276 -5.16 1.72 19.37
N SER A 277 -4.33 2.25 18.45
CA SER A 277 -4.47 3.61 17.93
C SER A 277 -5.76 3.78 17.12
N ASP A 278 -6.12 2.79 16.31
CA ASP A 278 -7.32 2.81 15.48
C ASP A 278 -8.60 2.81 16.33
N GLN A 279 -8.62 2.08 17.45
CA GLN A 279 -9.72 2.13 18.41
C GLN A 279 -9.87 3.52 19.03
N LEU A 280 -8.77 4.18 19.40
CA LEU A 280 -8.78 5.54 19.97
C LEU A 280 -9.24 6.59 18.95
N ALA A 281 -8.88 6.41 17.68
CA ALA A 281 -9.29 7.28 16.57
C ALA A 281 -10.72 7.01 16.05
N GLY A 282 -11.44 6.06 16.66
CA GLY A 282 -12.79 5.65 16.26
C GLY A 282 -12.85 4.92 14.91
N LYS A 283 -11.71 4.40 14.43
CA LYS A 283 -11.57 3.60 13.21
C LYS A 283 -11.99 2.15 13.50
N ASN A 284 -13.28 1.95 13.72
CA ASN A 284 -13.85 0.66 14.16
C ASN A 284 -13.95 -0.37 13.02
N HIS A 285 -12.81 -0.78 12.45
CA HIS A 285 -12.67 -1.88 11.50
C HIS A 285 -12.81 -3.25 12.21
N LEU A 286 -12.85 -4.36 11.47
CA LEU A 286 -13.19 -5.67 12.07
C LEU A 286 -12.17 -6.16 13.08
N VAL A 287 -10.87 -5.94 12.86
CA VAL A 287 -9.83 -6.32 13.83
C VAL A 287 -10.00 -5.58 15.17
N VAL A 288 -10.42 -4.31 15.14
CA VAL A 288 -10.78 -3.54 16.35
C VAL A 288 -12.00 -4.16 17.05
N VAL A 289 -13.07 -4.41 16.29
CA VAL A 289 -14.36 -4.91 16.81
C VAL A 289 -14.25 -6.32 17.39
N LEU A 290 -13.49 -7.20 16.72
CA LEU A 290 -13.32 -8.60 17.12
C LEU A 290 -12.30 -8.76 18.24
N GLY A 291 -11.32 -7.84 18.34
CA GLY A 291 -10.12 -8.02 19.15
C GLY A 291 -9.12 -8.99 18.51
N LEU A 292 -7.86 -8.92 18.94
CA LEU A 292 -6.74 -9.61 18.27
C LEU A 292 -6.91 -11.13 18.19
N GLU A 293 -7.39 -11.77 19.26
CA GLU A 293 -7.57 -13.23 19.31
C GLU A 293 -8.58 -13.70 18.25
N ARG A 294 -9.78 -13.12 18.21
CA ARG A 294 -10.80 -13.49 17.22
C ARG A 294 -10.42 -13.04 15.81
N ALA A 295 -9.75 -11.89 15.69
CA ALA A 295 -9.22 -11.42 14.42
C ALA A 295 -8.17 -12.39 13.84
N SER A 296 -7.39 -13.08 14.68
CA SER A 296 -6.43 -14.09 14.23
C SER A 296 -7.10 -15.27 13.52
N TRP A 297 -8.26 -15.71 14.02
CA TRP A 297 -9.11 -16.69 13.33
C TRP A 297 -9.73 -16.12 12.05
N GLY A 298 -10.09 -14.84 12.04
CA GLY A 298 -10.55 -14.13 10.84
C GLY A 298 -9.50 -14.17 9.71
N TYR A 299 -8.22 -14.01 10.05
CA TYR A 299 -7.12 -14.14 9.09
C TYR A 299 -7.04 -15.54 8.49
N LEU A 300 -7.14 -16.59 9.33
CA LEU A 300 -7.20 -17.98 8.84
C LEU A 300 -8.40 -18.21 7.91
N ILE A 301 -9.58 -17.68 8.26
CA ILE A 301 -10.78 -17.80 7.43
C ILE A 301 -10.55 -17.14 6.07
N LEU A 302 -9.97 -15.93 6.02
CA LEU A 302 -9.63 -15.26 4.75
C LEU A 302 -8.70 -16.13 3.89
N MET A 303 -7.68 -16.75 4.50
CA MET A 303 -6.78 -17.65 3.78
C MET A 303 -7.49 -18.88 3.23
N ILE A 304 -8.26 -19.59 4.06
CA ILE A 304 -9.02 -20.77 3.63
C ILE A 304 -10.01 -20.39 2.53
N SER A 305 -10.72 -19.27 2.67
CA SER A 305 -11.66 -18.77 1.67
C SER A 305 -10.96 -18.39 0.36
N ALA A 306 -9.78 -17.78 0.40
CA ALA A 306 -9.03 -17.45 -0.80
C ALA A 306 -8.66 -18.70 -1.61
N PHE A 307 -7.97 -19.66 -0.99
CA PHE A 307 -7.56 -20.89 -1.67
C PHE A 307 -8.74 -21.81 -2.00
N GLY A 308 -9.76 -21.87 -1.13
CA GLY A 308 -11.00 -22.58 -1.38
C GLY A 308 -11.75 -22.00 -2.58
N SER A 309 -11.83 -20.67 -2.70
CA SER A 309 -12.45 -20.02 -3.85
C SER A 309 -11.70 -20.30 -5.15
N LEU A 310 -10.37 -20.34 -5.15
CA LEU A 310 -9.59 -20.75 -6.33
C LEU A 310 -9.93 -22.18 -6.78
N TYR A 311 -10.03 -23.11 -5.82
CA TYR A 311 -10.44 -24.48 -6.14
C TYR A 311 -11.89 -24.55 -6.66
N VAL A 312 -12.79 -23.76 -6.08
CA VAL A 312 -14.18 -23.63 -6.56
C VAL A 312 -14.22 -23.13 -8.01
N LEU A 313 -13.41 -22.12 -8.38
CA LEU A 313 -13.35 -21.64 -9.77
C LEU A 313 -12.97 -22.75 -10.75
N TYR A 314 -12.09 -23.67 -10.36
CA TYR A 314 -11.74 -24.84 -11.17
C TYR A 314 -12.91 -25.82 -11.28
N LEU A 315 -13.63 -26.10 -10.18
CA LEU A 315 -14.79 -27.00 -10.20
C LEU A 315 -15.93 -26.49 -11.09
N TYR A 316 -16.09 -25.18 -11.20
CA TYR A 316 -17.08 -24.54 -12.08
C TYR A 316 -16.53 -24.24 -13.48
N GLU A 317 -15.34 -24.76 -13.83
CA GLU A 317 -14.70 -24.60 -15.15
C GLU A 317 -14.43 -23.15 -15.57
N ILE A 318 -14.43 -22.21 -14.61
CA ILE A 318 -14.04 -20.81 -14.85
C ILE A 318 -12.54 -20.72 -15.11
N VAL A 319 -11.74 -21.52 -14.41
CA VAL A 319 -10.29 -21.64 -14.64
C VAL A 319 -9.92 -23.08 -14.96
N LYS A 320 -8.90 -23.27 -15.80
CA LYS A 320 -8.32 -24.58 -16.09
C LYS A 320 -7.44 -25.07 -14.94
N GLU A 321 -7.06 -26.34 -14.98
CA GLU A 321 -6.21 -26.99 -13.97
C GLU A 321 -4.87 -26.27 -13.72
N GLY A 322 -4.31 -25.59 -14.74
CA GLY A 322 -3.10 -24.78 -14.60
C GLY A 322 -3.20 -23.72 -13.49
N ALA A 323 -4.37 -23.10 -13.32
CA ALA A 323 -4.56 -22.10 -12.28
C ALA A 323 -4.39 -22.66 -10.86
N LEU A 324 -4.56 -23.98 -10.67
CA LEU A 324 -4.36 -24.65 -9.38
C LEU A 324 -2.90 -24.64 -8.90
N LEU A 325 -1.93 -24.29 -9.76
CA LEU A 325 -0.57 -24.00 -9.31
C LEU A 325 -0.53 -22.92 -8.22
N GLY A 326 -1.50 -22.00 -8.19
CA GLY A 326 -1.65 -21.04 -7.09
C GLY A 326 -1.80 -21.68 -5.71
N LEU A 327 -2.37 -22.89 -5.62
CA LEU A 327 -2.55 -23.64 -4.37
C LEU A 327 -1.22 -24.06 -3.73
N VAL A 328 -0.10 -24.01 -4.46
CA VAL A 328 1.25 -24.25 -3.89
C VAL A 328 1.58 -23.22 -2.80
N ALA A 329 0.96 -22.04 -2.81
CA ALA A 329 1.10 -21.05 -1.74
C ALA A 329 0.32 -21.42 -0.46
N ALA A 330 -0.64 -22.36 -0.51
CA ALA A 330 -1.55 -22.66 0.59
C ALA A 330 -0.85 -23.19 1.86
N PRO A 331 0.16 -24.10 1.79
CA PRO A 331 0.89 -24.54 2.99
C PRO A 331 1.58 -23.36 3.73
N PHE A 332 2.13 -22.40 2.98
CA PHE A 332 2.73 -21.19 3.56
C PHE A 332 1.67 -20.29 4.21
N ALA A 333 0.50 -20.17 3.60
CA ALA A 333 -0.62 -19.43 4.17
C ALA A 333 -1.17 -20.05 5.47
N LEU A 334 -1.25 -21.38 5.53
CA LEU A 334 -1.62 -22.09 6.75
C LEU A 334 -0.55 -21.93 7.84
N TYR A 335 0.74 -22.00 7.48
CA TYR A 335 1.84 -21.73 8.40
C TYR A 335 1.78 -20.30 8.97
N LEU A 336 1.58 -19.27 8.12
CA LEU A 336 1.43 -17.91 8.60
C LEU A 336 0.16 -17.74 9.45
N SER A 337 -0.94 -18.39 9.11
CA SER A 337 -2.16 -18.35 9.92
C SER A 337 -1.92 -18.93 11.31
N TYR A 338 -1.24 -20.08 11.40
CA TYR A 338 -0.78 -20.64 12.67
C TYR A 338 0.15 -19.66 13.41
N TYR A 339 1.09 -19.02 12.72
CA TYR A 339 1.99 -18.05 13.33
C TYR A 339 1.24 -16.84 13.91
N VAL A 340 0.27 -16.28 13.17
CA VAL A 340 -0.57 -15.16 13.62
C VAL A 340 -1.39 -15.56 14.84
N MET A 341 -2.01 -16.74 14.84
CA MET A 341 -2.81 -17.21 15.99
C MET A 341 -1.99 -17.40 17.28
N ASN A 342 -0.69 -17.67 17.17
CA ASN A 342 0.18 -17.85 18.34
C ASN A 342 0.94 -16.57 18.75
N ASN A 343 0.97 -15.54 17.90
CA ASN A 343 1.79 -14.33 18.10
C ASN A 343 1.04 -13.01 17.81
N TYR A 344 -0.30 -13.01 17.80
CA TYR A 344 -1.12 -11.85 17.40
C TYR A 344 -0.91 -10.61 18.27
N ASP A 345 -0.39 -10.76 19.49
CA ASP A 345 -0.12 -9.70 20.46
C ASP A 345 1.37 -9.33 20.55
N ARG A 346 2.21 -9.90 19.67
CA ARG A 346 3.66 -9.71 19.71
C ARG A 346 4.18 -8.91 18.52
N ARG A 347 5.36 -8.33 18.70
CA ARG A 347 6.02 -7.46 17.70
C ARG A 347 6.50 -8.24 16.47
N GLU A 348 6.73 -9.54 16.60
CA GLU A 348 7.20 -10.40 15.52
C GLU A 348 6.16 -10.63 14.41
N LEU A 349 4.91 -10.16 14.60
CA LEU A 349 3.85 -10.17 13.58
C LEU A 349 4.24 -9.43 12.29
N ALA A 350 5.25 -8.56 12.33
CA ALA A 350 5.82 -7.91 11.14
C ALA A 350 6.22 -8.90 10.04
N LEU A 351 6.65 -10.12 10.42
CA LEU A 351 6.94 -11.20 9.47
C LEU A 351 5.70 -11.62 8.69
N SER A 352 4.54 -11.66 9.35
CA SER A 352 3.26 -12.00 8.72
C SER A 352 2.77 -10.90 7.78
N ASN A 353 3.06 -9.62 8.03
CA ASN A 353 2.73 -8.53 7.09
C ASN A 353 3.43 -8.75 5.74
N TRP A 354 4.75 -8.94 5.77
CA TRP A 354 5.54 -9.23 4.56
C TRP A 354 5.16 -10.57 3.93
N GLY A 355 4.98 -11.61 4.76
CA GLY A 355 4.60 -12.93 4.30
C GLY A 355 3.24 -12.96 3.59
N THR A 356 2.27 -12.16 4.04
CA THR A 356 0.95 -12.08 3.39
C THR A 356 1.02 -11.44 2.01
N ILE A 357 1.81 -10.37 1.85
CA ILE A 357 2.10 -9.78 0.53
C ILE A 357 2.82 -10.81 -0.37
N GLY A 358 3.75 -11.57 0.21
CA GLY A 358 4.45 -12.66 -0.45
C GLY A 358 3.50 -13.76 -0.93
N ILE A 359 2.55 -14.21 -0.10
CA ILE A 359 1.55 -15.22 -0.47
C ILE A 359 0.65 -14.71 -1.60
N HIS A 360 0.13 -13.49 -1.48
CA HIS A 360 -0.67 -12.88 -2.55
C HIS A 360 0.10 -12.89 -3.87
N SER A 361 1.36 -12.46 -3.82
CA SER A 361 2.19 -12.34 -5.02
C SER A 361 2.54 -13.69 -5.61
N PHE A 362 2.96 -14.63 -4.77
CA PHE A 362 3.36 -15.98 -5.17
C PHE A 362 2.17 -16.77 -5.73
N CYS A 363 1.02 -16.73 -5.07
CA CYS A 363 -0.22 -17.36 -5.55
C CYS A 363 -0.60 -16.80 -6.92
N GLY A 364 -0.66 -15.47 -7.07
CA GLY A 364 -1.07 -14.85 -8.33
C GLY A 364 -0.09 -15.09 -9.48
N ILE A 365 1.22 -15.06 -9.23
CA ILE A 365 2.24 -15.39 -10.25
C ILE A 365 2.12 -16.85 -10.69
N LEU A 366 1.94 -17.79 -9.76
CA LEU A 366 1.76 -19.20 -10.11
C LEU A 366 0.44 -19.45 -10.86
N MET A 367 -0.65 -18.74 -10.50
CA MET A 367 -1.89 -18.76 -11.28
C MET A 367 -1.65 -18.28 -12.71
N ILE A 368 -0.96 -17.14 -12.88
CA ILE A 368 -0.62 -16.58 -14.20
C ILE A 368 0.17 -17.58 -15.04
N LEU A 369 1.26 -18.14 -14.48
CA LEU A 369 2.11 -19.09 -15.19
C LEU A 369 1.33 -20.36 -15.55
N GLY A 370 0.52 -20.86 -14.63
CA GLY A 370 -0.32 -22.02 -14.85
C GLY A 370 -1.34 -21.82 -15.95
N ILE A 371 -2.05 -20.69 -15.97
CA ILE A 371 -3.03 -20.38 -17.02
C ILE A 371 -2.36 -20.24 -18.40
N GLN A 372 -1.12 -19.74 -18.45
CA GLN A 372 -0.42 -19.47 -19.71
C GLN A 372 0.24 -20.73 -20.33
N TYR A 373 0.72 -21.66 -19.52
CA TYR A 373 1.60 -22.74 -19.96
C TYR A 373 1.06 -24.16 -19.73
N TRP A 374 -0.11 -24.30 -19.11
CA TRP A 374 -0.87 -25.55 -18.96
C TRP A 374 -2.23 -25.39 -19.63
#